data_AF-A0A435YCB2-F1
#
_entry.id   AF-A0A435YCB2-F1
#
_cell.length_a   1.000
_cell.length_b   1.000
_cell.length_c   1.000
_cell.angle_alpha   90.00
_cell.angle_beta   90.00
_cell.angle_gamma   90.00
#
_symmetry.space_group_name_H-M   'P 1'
#
loop_
_entity.id
_entity.type
_entity.pdbx_description
1 polymer ?
#
loop_
_entity_poly.entity_id
_entity_poly.type
_entity_poly.pdbx_seq_one_letter_code
_entity_poly.pdbx_strand_id
1 'polypeptide(L)'
;MIAIAGEAAKVAKGEWPLADNPLVNAPHTAAEVLAGQWTHPYSRLEAAYPAGDADTAAKYWPPVSRIDNVAGDRNLVCSCPPLSDYLGAAE
;
A
#
# COMPACT_ATOMS: atom_id res chain seq x y z
N MET A 1 -2.06 -10.25 -13.51
CA MET A 1 -1.62 -9.33 -14.58
C MET A 1 -2.77 -8.72 -15.38
N ILE A 2 -3.77 -9.48 -15.85
CA ILE A 2 -4.91 -8.91 -16.61
C ILE A 2 -5.70 -7.87 -15.78
N ALA A 3 -6.01 -8.18 -14.51
CA ALA A 3 -6.70 -7.23 -13.62
C ALA A 3 -5.93 -5.92 -13.44
N ILE A 4 -4.61 -6.00 -13.21
CA ILE A 4 -3.70 -4.84 -13.11
C ILE A 4 -3.71 -4.00 -14.39
N ALA A 5 -3.74 -4.63 -15.57
CA ALA A 5 -3.89 -3.90 -16.83
C ALA A 5 -5.25 -3.20 -16.93
N GLY A 6 -6.31 -3.82 -16.41
CA GLY A 6 -7.63 -3.21 -16.25
C GLY A 6 -7.61 -1.99 -15.33
N GLU A 7 -6.89 -2.05 -14.21
CA GLU A 7 -6.68 -0.90 -13.31
C GLU A 7 -5.97 0.26 -14.03
N ALA A 8 -4.91 -0.04 -14.79
CA ALA A 8 -4.22 0.97 -15.58
C ALA A 8 -5.15 1.60 -16.65
N ALA A 9 -6.03 0.80 -17.25
CA ALA A 9 -7.02 1.30 -18.20
C ALA A 9 -8.05 2.23 -17.55
N LYS A 10 -8.49 1.95 -16.30
CA LYS A 10 -9.37 2.84 -15.53
C LYS A 10 -8.71 4.21 -15.28
N VAL A 11 -7.42 4.22 -14.92
CA VAL A 11 -6.64 5.46 -14.79
C VAL A 11 -6.54 6.19 -16.13
N ALA A 12 -6.23 5.48 -17.21
CA ALA A 12 -6.13 6.07 -18.55
C ALA A 12 -7.44 6.69 -19.05
N LYS A 13 -8.60 6.16 -18.62
CA LYS A 13 -9.92 6.70 -18.92
C LYS A 13 -10.35 7.84 -17.99
N GLY A 14 -9.57 8.15 -16.96
CA GLY A 14 -9.89 9.16 -15.95
C GLY A 14 -10.94 8.72 -14.93
N GLU A 15 -11.27 7.43 -14.86
CA GLU A 15 -12.17 6.89 -13.83
C GLU A 15 -11.53 6.98 -12.44
N TRP A 16 -10.20 6.82 -12.37
CA TRP A 16 -9.41 7.08 -11.17
C TRP A 16 -8.39 8.20 -11.41
N PRO A 17 -8.17 9.08 -10.41
CA PRO A 17 -7.11 10.07 -10.46
C PRO A 17 -5.73 9.44 -10.68
N LEU A 18 -4.89 10.09 -11.49
CA LEU A 18 -3.52 9.65 -11.74
C LEU A 18 -2.69 9.55 -10.46
N ALA A 19 -2.91 10.48 -9.53
CA ALA A 19 -2.18 10.58 -8.26
C ALA A 19 -2.81 9.77 -7.12
N ASP A 20 -4.01 9.19 -7.31
CA ASP A 20 -4.71 8.46 -6.25
C ASP A 20 -5.52 7.29 -6.84
N ASN A 21 -4.90 6.12 -6.87
CA ASN A 21 -5.45 4.87 -7.40
C ASN A 21 -4.74 3.66 -6.78
N PRO A 22 -5.27 2.44 -6.92
CA PRO A 22 -4.67 1.26 -6.31
C PRO A 22 -3.21 1.02 -6.71
N LEU A 23 -2.82 1.35 -7.95
CA LEU A 23 -1.48 1.11 -8.47
C LEU A 23 -0.43 2.03 -7.83
N VAL A 24 -0.74 3.32 -7.66
CA VAL A 24 0.20 4.30 -7.07
C VAL A 24 0.28 4.20 -5.56
N ASN A 25 -0.79 3.72 -4.91
CA ASN A 25 -0.85 3.58 -3.45
C ASN A 25 -0.43 2.18 -2.97
N ALA A 26 -0.30 1.19 -3.86
CA ALA A 26 0.21 -0.13 -3.47
C ALA A 26 1.66 -0.08 -2.93
N PRO A 27 2.04 -0.97 -2.01
CA PRO A 27 1.19 -1.99 -1.38
C PRO A 27 0.34 -1.42 -0.22
N HIS A 28 -0.89 -1.94 -0.07
CA HIS A 28 -1.79 -1.55 1.02
C HIS A 28 -1.57 -2.39 2.28
N THR A 29 -1.29 -1.74 3.40
CA THR A 29 -1.04 -2.43 4.69
C THR A 29 -2.34 -2.73 5.43
N ALA A 30 -2.28 -3.64 6.41
CA ALA A 30 -3.43 -3.90 7.28
C ALA A 30 -3.86 -2.64 8.05
N ALA A 31 -2.89 -1.87 8.56
CA ALA A 31 -3.15 -0.63 9.30
C ALA A 31 -3.87 0.41 8.45
N GLU A 32 -3.46 0.60 7.20
CA GLU A 32 -4.10 1.50 6.25
C GLU A 32 -5.53 1.07 5.91
N VAL A 33 -5.73 -0.22 5.59
CA VAL A 33 -7.06 -0.74 5.22
C VAL A 33 -8.04 -0.69 6.40
N LEU A 34 -7.55 -0.90 7.63
CA LEU A 34 -8.34 -0.88 8.86
C LEU A 34 -8.47 0.53 9.47
N ALA A 35 -7.81 1.55 8.90
CA ALA A 35 -7.88 2.91 9.40
C ALA A 35 -9.34 3.40 9.44
N GLY A 36 -9.68 4.20 10.46
CA GLY A 36 -11.06 4.68 10.66
C GLY A 36 -11.59 5.49 9.48
N GLN A 37 -10.72 6.29 8.84
CA GLN A 37 -11.03 7.06 7.65
C GLN A 37 -10.45 6.40 6.39
N TRP A 38 -11.17 6.53 5.28
CA TRP A 38 -10.74 6.06 3.97
C TRP A 38 -11.08 7.12 2.93
N THR A 39 -10.05 7.79 2.41
CA THR A 39 -10.19 8.97 1.55
C THR A 39 -9.91 8.69 0.07
N HIS A 40 -9.65 7.44 -0.28
CA HIS A 40 -9.36 7.02 -1.64
C HIS A 40 -10.63 6.87 -2.49
N PRO A 41 -10.54 7.08 -3.82
CA PRO A 41 -11.66 6.94 -4.77
C PRO A 41 -11.99 5.48 -5.15
N TYR A 42 -11.33 4.52 -4.52
CA TYR A 42 -11.55 3.07 -4.67
C TYR A 42 -11.81 2.47 -3.30
N SER A 43 -12.44 1.30 -3.22
CA SER A 43 -12.81 0.68 -1.96
C SER A 43 -11.64 0.00 -1.24
N ARG A 44 -11.77 -0.18 0.08
CA ARG A 44 -10.88 -1.02 0.89
C ARG A 44 -10.78 -2.46 0.36
N LEU A 45 -11.89 -2.98 -0.19
CA LEU A 45 -11.94 -4.32 -0.76
C LEU A 45 -11.11 -4.41 -2.05
N GLU A 46 -11.23 -3.40 -2.94
CA GLU A 46 -10.38 -3.33 -4.15
C GLU A 46 -8.88 -3.23 -3.79
N ALA A 47 -8.55 -2.54 -2.71
CA ALA A 47 -7.17 -2.45 -2.21
C ALA A 47 -6.65 -3.79 -1.65
N ALA A 48 -7.43 -4.44 -0.76
CA ALA A 48 -6.98 -5.62 -0.05
C ALA A 48 -7.19 -6.93 -0.82
N TYR A 49 -8.22 -7.02 -1.66
CA TYR A 49 -8.64 -8.23 -2.37
C TYR A 49 -9.01 -7.90 -3.84
N PRO A 50 -8.03 -7.51 -4.67
CA PRO A 50 -8.29 -7.02 -6.03
C PRO A 50 -8.85 -8.09 -6.98
N ALA A 51 -8.73 -9.38 -6.63
CA ALA A 51 -9.29 -10.49 -7.40
C ALA A 51 -10.78 -10.77 -7.09
N GLY A 52 -11.39 -10.06 -6.13
CA GLY A 52 -12.78 -10.25 -5.72
C GLY A 52 -13.01 -11.44 -4.78
N ASP A 53 -12.23 -12.52 -4.92
CA ASP A 53 -12.28 -13.68 -4.02
C ASP A 53 -11.42 -13.44 -2.77
N ALA A 54 -12.09 -13.13 -1.66
CA ALA A 54 -11.46 -12.91 -0.36
C ALA A 54 -11.34 -14.24 0.42
N ASP A 55 -10.37 -15.08 0.07
CA ASP A 55 -9.89 -16.07 1.04
C ASP A 55 -9.12 -15.31 2.14
N THR A 56 -9.85 -14.92 3.17
CA THR A 56 -9.30 -14.15 4.29
C THR A 56 -8.32 -14.98 5.12
N ALA A 57 -8.40 -16.32 5.06
CA ALA A 57 -7.49 -17.19 5.79
C ALA A 57 -6.11 -17.26 5.12
N ALA A 58 -6.05 -17.11 3.80
CA ALA A 58 -4.81 -17.11 3.02
C ALA A 58 -4.21 -15.71 2.79
N LYS A 59 -4.81 -14.65 3.33
CA LYS A 59 -4.36 -13.27 3.08
C LYS A 59 -2.97 -13.02 3.68
N TYR A 60 -2.01 -12.71 2.80
CA TYR A 60 -0.75 -12.12 3.21
C TYR A 60 -0.85 -10.58 3.22
N TRP A 61 -0.50 -9.97 4.34
CA TRP A 61 -0.46 -8.52 4.50
C TRP A 61 0.96 -7.99 4.25
N PRO A 62 1.12 -6.99 3.38
CA PRO A 62 2.35 -6.21 3.33
C PRO A 62 2.62 -5.58 4.70
N PRO A 63 3.79 -5.83 5.33
CA PRO A 63 4.08 -5.34 6.68
C PRO A 63 4.35 -3.83 6.71
N VAL A 64 4.71 -3.23 5.58
CA VAL A 64 4.98 -1.80 5.42
C VAL A 64 4.41 -1.29 4.10
N SER A 65 4.18 0.02 4.03
CA SER A 65 3.83 0.71 2.79
C SER A 65 5.01 0.76 1.82
N ARG A 66 4.84 1.44 0.68
CA ARG A 66 5.90 1.62 -0.32
C ARG A 66 7.15 2.25 0.31
N ILE A 67 8.32 1.67 -0.01
CA ILE A 67 9.62 2.13 0.46
C ILE A 67 10.02 3.42 -0.24
N ASP A 68 10.55 4.38 0.53
CA ASP A 68 11.27 5.54 0.00
C ASP A 68 12.74 5.18 -0.25
N ASN A 69 13.05 4.86 -1.50
CA ASN A 69 14.41 4.50 -1.90
C ASN A 69 15.39 5.67 -1.79
N VAL A 70 14.95 6.89 -2.14
CA VAL A 70 15.84 8.06 -2.19
C VAL A 70 16.23 8.50 -0.78
N ALA A 71 15.31 8.40 0.19
CA ALA A 71 15.62 8.65 1.58
C ALA A 71 16.69 7.68 2.11
N GLY A 72 16.60 6.40 1.76
CA GLY A 72 17.60 5.39 2.13
C GLY A 72 18.99 5.67 1.55
N ASP A 73 19.06 5.98 0.26
CA ASP A 73 20.33 6.28 -0.42
C ASP A 73 21.03 7.54 0.15
N ARG A 74 20.24 8.53 0.58
CA ARG A 74 20.75 9.78 1.16
C ARG A 74 21.14 9.66 2.65
N ASN A 75 20.59 8.68 3.36
CA ASN A 75 20.79 8.48 4.80
C ASN A 75 21.22 7.02 5.06
N LEU A 76 22.41 6.68 4.58
CA LEU A 76 22.88 5.30 4.58
C LEU A 76 23.09 4.75 6.00
N VAL A 77 22.23 3.83 6.42
CA VAL A 77 22.34 3.08 7.67
C VAL A 77 22.40 1.59 7.35
N CYS A 78 23.58 0.97 7.50
CA CYS A 78 23.82 -0.43 7.14
C CYS A 78 24.07 -1.36 8.35
N SER A 79 23.86 -0.85 9.56
CA SER A 79 23.86 -1.61 10.81
C SER A 79 22.55 -1.36 11.53
N CYS A 80 22.15 -2.25 12.44
CA CYS A 80 20.95 -2.04 13.24
C CYS A 80 21.01 -0.70 13.99
N PRO A 81 20.03 0.20 13.80
CA PRO A 81 19.80 1.35 14.67
C PRO A 81 19.68 0.94 16.14
N PRO A 82 19.96 1.86 17.08
CA PRO A 82 19.65 1.68 18.49
C PRO A 82 18.19 1.28 18.72
N LEU A 83 17.93 0.43 19.73
CA LEU A 83 16.56 0.01 20.04
C LEU A 83 15.62 1.16 20.42
N SER A 84 16.17 2.26 20.94
CA SER A 84 15.44 3.50 21.25
C SER A 84 14.67 4.05 20.05
N ASP A 85 15.21 3.86 18.83
CA ASP A 85 14.65 4.43 17.60
C ASP A 85 13.37 3.71 17.17
N TYR A 86 13.12 2.49 17.69
CA TYR A 86 11.93 1.70 17.39
C TYR A 86 10.78 1.87 18.39
N LEU A 87 11.00 2.56 19.51
CA LEU A 87 10.01 2.62 20.60
C LEU A 87 8.69 3.30 20.20
N GLY A 88 8.70 4.19 19.21
CA GLY A 88 7.50 4.85 18.68
C GLY A 88 7.03 4.36 17.30
N ALA A 89 7.67 3.32 16.75
CA ALA A 89 7.35 2.82 15.40
C ALA A 89 6.11 1.88 15.37
N ALA A 90 5.58 1.51 16.53
CA ALA A 90 4.45 0.60 16.70
C ALA A 90 3.16 1.29 17.18
N GLU A 91 3.21 2.62 17.37
CA GLU A 91 2.05 3.47 17.74
C GLU A 91 1.35 4.06 16.51
#